data_AF-F8Q956-F1
#
_entry.id   AF-F8Q956-F1
#
_cell.length_a   1.000
_cell.length_b   1.000
_cell.length_c   1.000
_cell.angle_alpha   90.00
_cell.angle_beta   90.00
_cell.angle_gamma   90.00
#
_symmetry.space_group_name_H-M   'P 1'
#
loop_
_entity.id
_entity.type
_entity.pdbx_description
1 polymer ?
#
loop_
_entity_poly.entity_id
_entity_poly.type
_entity_poly.pdbx_seq_one_letter_code
_entity_poly.pdbx_strand_id
1 'polypeptide(L)'
;MMKEVKKQGSRAVAGVKGQFESFEKMQPGYYGELGSVIIHQTLYSLFPPSSFDPSLIAPLTPAEFIQRILVPEAAVELIMEDLCIGKGDAVKTLRESAQYGVAMFPD
;
A
#
# COMPACT_ATOMS: atom_id res chain seq x y z
N MET A 1 3.83 12.50 -8.63
CA MET A 1 4.15 13.25 -7.40
C MET A 1 4.37 14.74 -7.66
N MET A 2 5.34 15.15 -8.50
CA MET A 2 5.62 16.57 -8.78
C MET A 2 4.50 17.38 -9.46
N LYS A 3 3.63 16.74 -10.27
CA LYS A 3 2.52 17.42 -10.96
C LYS A 3 1.39 17.85 -10.01
N GLU A 4 1.14 17.10 -8.95
CA GLU A 4 0.07 17.35 -7.97
C GLU A 4 0.47 18.47 -6.99
N VAL A 5 1.74 18.46 -6.53
CA VAL A 5 2.31 19.48 -5.65
C VAL A 5 2.24 20.88 -6.27
N LYS A 6 2.40 20.97 -7.61
CA LYS A 6 2.33 22.23 -8.36
C LYS A 6 0.93 22.84 -8.43
N LYS A 7 -0.13 22.05 -8.25
CA LYS A 7 -1.51 22.49 -8.48
C LYS A 7 -2.25 22.89 -7.20
N GLN A 8 -1.92 22.30 -6.05
CA GLN A 8 -2.70 22.49 -4.81
C GLN A 8 -1.92 23.07 -3.63
N GLY A 9 -0.60 23.27 -3.76
CA GLY A 9 0.24 23.80 -2.69
C GLY A 9 0.51 22.74 -1.60
N SER A 10 1.71 22.80 -1.03
CA SER A 10 2.23 21.82 -0.06
C SER A 10 1.37 21.65 1.20
N ARG A 11 0.54 22.64 1.55
CA ARG A 11 -0.39 22.57 2.69
C ARG A 11 -1.65 21.73 2.42
N ALA A 12 -2.10 21.63 1.17
CA ALA A 12 -3.29 20.83 0.83
C ALA A 12 -2.99 19.32 0.79
N VAL A 13 -1.77 18.96 0.36
CA VAL A 13 -1.29 17.57 0.30
C VAL A 13 -1.04 16.99 1.70
N ALA A 14 -0.70 17.83 2.69
CA ALA A 14 -0.58 17.45 4.09
C ALA A 14 -1.92 17.49 4.86
N GLY A 15 -3.01 17.93 4.22
CA GLY A 15 -4.34 17.94 4.81
C GLY A 15 -4.99 16.56 4.83
N VAL A 16 -6.05 16.41 5.63
CA VAL A 16 -6.84 15.18 5.81
C VAL A 16 -7.19 14.51 4.48
N LYS A 17 -7.44 15.31 3.43
CA LYS A 17 -7.80 14.81 2.09
C LYS A 17 -6.65 14.13 1.35
N GLY A 18 -5.43 14.68 1.44
CA GLY A 18 -4.23 14.06 0.86
C GLY A 18 -3.79 12.81 1.60
N GLN A 19 -4.01 12.79 2.93
CA GLN A 19 -3.85 11.58 3.75
C GLN A 19 -4.90 10.52 3.39
N PHE A 20 -6.17 10.89 3.19
CA PHE A 20 -7.23 9.98 2.76
C PHE A 20 -6.97 9.37 1.38
N GLU A 21 -6.57 10.17 0.39
CA GLU A 21 -6.24 9.65 -0.95
C GLU A 21 -4.98 8.78 -0.95
N SER A 22 -4.02 9.03 -0.04
CA SER A 22 -2.86 8.16 0.16
C SER A 22 -3.24 6.87 0.89
N PHE A 23 -4.22 6.93 1.80
CA PHE A 23 -4.73 5.81 2.56
C PHE A 23 -5.52 4.87 1.66
N GLU A 24 -6.46 5.36 0.85
CA GLU A 24 -7.20 4.54 -0.13
C GLU A 24 -6.28 3.84 -1.13
N LYS A 25 -5.15 4.47 -1.49
CA LYS A 25 -4.15 3.87 -2.40
C LYS A 25 -3.24 2.84 -1.72
N MET A 26 -3.18 2.81 -0.39
CA MET A 26 -2.38 1.86 0.39
C MET A 26 -3.20 0.68 0.91
N GLN A 27 -4.51 0.67 0.71
CA GLN A 27 -5.35 -0.46 1.10
C GLN A 27 -5.04 -1.70 0.23
N PRO A 28 -4.95 -2.90 0.82
CA PRO A 28 -4.64 -4.13 0.09
C PRO A 28 -5.87 -4.67 -0.68
N GLY A 29 -6.67 -3.80 -1.29
CA GLY A 29 -7.88 -4.18 -2.01
C GLY A 29 -8.87 -4.98 -1.17
N TYR A 30 -9.39 -6.08 -1.71
CA TYR A 30 -10.39 -6.91 -1.05
C TYR A 30 -9.90 -7.60 0.23
N TYR A 31 -8.60 -7.58 0.54
CA TYR A 31 -8.08 -8.13 1.79
C TYR A 31 -8.38 -7.26 3.01
N GLY A 32 -8.78 -5.99 2.81
CA GLY A 32 -9.17 -5.07 3.89
C GLY A 32 -8.05 -4.74 4.89
N GLU A 33 -8.41 -4.15 6.02
CA GLU A 33 -7.44 -3.72 7.04
C GLU A 33 -6.79 -4.92 7.73
N LEU A 34 -7.58 -5.94 8.08
CA LEU A 34 -7.07 -7.18 8.67
C LEU A 34 -6.03 -7.86 7.78
N GLY A 35 -6.30 -7.96 6.47
CA GLY A 35 -5.34 -8.51 5.51
C GLY A 35 -4.07 -7.66 5.42
N SER A 36 -4.19 -6.34 5.51
CA SER A 36 -3.04 -5.42 5.54
C SER A 36 -2.13 -5.71 6.73
N VAL A 37 -2.71 -5.92 7.92
CA VAL A 37 -1.97 -6.25 9.14
C VAL A 37 -1.24 -7.57 9.00
N ILE A 38 -1.91 -8.62 8.49
CA ILE A 38 -1.30 -9.94 8.31
C ILE A 38 -0.16 -9.87 7.29
N ILE A 39 -0.37 -9.22 6.14
CA ILE A 39 0.66 -9.03 5.12
C ILE A 39 1.84 -8.25 5.70
N HIS A 40 1.58 -7.16 6.42
CA HIS A 40 2.61 -6.35 7.06
C HIS A 40 3.43 -7.17 8.06
N GLN A 41 2.78 -7.89 8.98
CA GLN A 41 3.47 -8.73 9.98
C GLN A 41 4.31 -9.82 9.32
N THR A 42 3.78 -10.44 8.27
CA THR A 42 4.50 -11.46 7.50
C THR A 42 5.75 -10.87 6.84
N LEU A 43 5.61 -9.74 6.15
CA LEU A 43 6.74 -9.04 5.52
C LEU A 43 7.76 -8.56 6.54
N TYR A 44 7.32 -8.06 7.70
CA TYR A 44 8.20 -7.62 8.77
C TYR A 44 9.00 -8.79 9.37
N SER A 45 8.40 -9.98 9.44
CA SER A 45 9.09 -11.20 9.87
C SER A 45 10.08 -11.71 8.83
N LEU A 46 9.74 -11.66 7.54
CA LEU A 46 10.61 -12.10 6.44
C LEU A 46 11.74 -11.12 6.15
N PHE A 47 11.47 -9.83 6.32
CA PHE A 47 12.40 -8.72 6.09
C PHE A 47 12.44 -7.82 7.34
N PRO A 48 13.18 -8.22 8.39
CA PRO A 48 13.33 -7.39 9.58
C PRO A 48 13.92 -6.01 9.23
N PRO A 49 13.56 -4.91 9.93
CA PRO A 49 14.08 -3.57 9.60
C PRO A 49 15.59 -3.46 9.50
N SER A 50 16.33 -4.26 10.28
CA SER A 50 17.78 -4.30 10.27
C SER A 50 18.39 -4.96 9.03
N SER A 51 17.60 -5.67 8.21
CA SER A 51 18.08 -6.30 6.97
C SER A 51 18.09 -5.36 5.77
N PHE A 52 17.54 -4.15 5.89
CA PHE A 52 17.50 -3.20 4.79
C PHE A 52 18.78 -2.37 4.72
N ASP A 53 19.27 -2.15 3.50
CA ASP A 53 20.29 -1.15 3.22
C ASP A 53 19.63 0.24 3.14
N PRO A 54 19.93 1.17 4.06
CA PRO A 54 19.32 2.51 4.05
C PRO A 54 19.57 3.29 2.75
N SER A 55 20.64 3.01 2.03
CA SER A 55 20.96 3.69 0.78
C SER A 55 20.03 3.31 -0.39
N LEU A 56 19.43 2.11 -0.33
CA LEU A 56 18.52 1.60 -1.37
C LEU A 56 17.07 2.03 -1.17
N ILE A 57 16.69 2.29 0.09
CA ILE A 57 15.31 2.64 0.46
C ILE A 57 15.12 4.12 0.80
N ALA A 58 16.20 4.89 0.86
CA ALA A 58 16.13 6.33 1.08
C ALA A 58 15.18 7.02 0.07
N PRO A 59 14.36 7.99 0.52
CA PRO A 59 14.35 8.60 1.85
C PRO A 59 13.47 7.89 2.89
N LEU A 60 12.96 6.69 2.61
CA LEU A 60 12.07 5.97 3.51
C LEU A 60 12.84 5.21 4.58
N THR A 61 12.27 5.15 5.79
CA THR A 61 12.69 4.18 6.81
C THR A 61 12.26 2.77 6.39
N PRO A 62 12.89 1.71 6.93
CA PRO A 62 12.47 0.33 6.64
C PRO A 62 10.98 0.08 6.92
N ALA A 63 10.44 0.64 8.02
CA ALA A 63 9.03 0.50 8.36
C ALA A 63 8.13 1.17 7.31
N GLU A 64 8.46 2.39 6.90
CA GLU A 64 7.72 3.09 5.84
C GLU A 64 7.84 2.36 4.49
N PHE A 65 8.99 1.77 4.19
CA PHE A 65 9.20 1.00 2.98
C PHE A 65 8.33 -0.26 2.96
N ILE A 66 8.29 -1.01 4.07
CA ILE A 66 7.40 -2.18 4.21
C ILE A 66 5.95 -1.74 4.03
N GLN A 67 5.48 -0.76 4.80
CA GLN A 67 4.07 -0.35 4.81
C GLN A 67 3.62 0.26 3.47
N ARG A 68 4.44 1.10 2.86
CA ARG A 68 4.02 1.93 1.71
C ARG A 68 4.37 1.29 0.36
N ILE A 69 5.33 0.38 0.33
CA ILE A 69 5.81 -0.27 -0.90
C ILE A 69 5.54 -1.77 -0.86
N LEU A 70 6.08 -2.49 0.12
CA LEU A 70 6.01 -3.95 0.11
C LEU A 70 4.60 -4.49 0.35
N VAL A 71 3.82 -3.88 1.27
CA VAL A 71 2.44 -4.31 1.53
C VAL A 71 1.56 -4.17 0.26
N PRO A 72 1.52 -3.03 -0.45
CA PRO A 72 0.78 -2.92 -1.71
C PRO A 72 1.29 -3.84 -2.83
N GLU A 73 2.61 -4.01 -2.99
CA GLU A 73 3.16 -4.91 -4.02
C GLU A 73 2.81 -6.36 -3.72
N ALA A 74 2.94 -6.80 -2.45
CA ALA A 74 2.54 -8.15 -2.04
C ALA A 74 1.04 -8.39 -2.28
N ALA A 75 0.18 -7.41 -1.96
CA ALA A 75 -1.25 -7.53 -2.23
C ALA A 75 -1.55 -7.68 -3.73
N VAL A 76 -0.82 -6.96 -4.61
CA VAL A 76 -0.97 -7.13 -6.07
C VAL A 76 -0.53 -8.51 -6.52
N GLU A 77 0.61 -9.02 -6.04
CA GLU A 77 1.10 -10.37 -6.39
C GLU A 77 0.12 -11.45 -5.91
N LEU A 78 -0.43 -11.32 -4.70
CA LEU A 78 -1.47 -12.22 -4.19
C LEU A 78 -2.74 -12.19 -5.07
N ILE A 79 -3.20 -11.02 -5.49
CA ILE A 79 -4.35 -10.90 -6.40
C ILE A 79 -4.05 -11.53 -7.77
N MET A 80 -2.83 -11.35 -8.29
CA MET A 80 -2.41 -11.97 -9.55
C MET A 80 -2.48 -13.49 -9.47
N GLU A 81 -2.02 -14.07 -8.35
CA GLU A 81 -2.09 -15.50 -8.07
C GLU A 81 -3.53 -15.98 -7.91
N ASP A 82 -4.31 -15.33 -7.05
CA ASP A 82 -5.68 -15.69 -6.71
C ASP A 82 -6.62 -15.69 -7.93
N LEU A 83 -6.45 -14.72 -8.83
CA LEU A 83 -7.31 -14.53 -9.99
C LEU A 83 -6.69 -15.01 -11.30
N CYS A 84 -5.43 -15.45 -11.30
CA CYS A 84 -4.68 -15.83 -12.49
C CYS A 84 -4.68 -14.74 -13.58
N ILE A 85 -4.47 -13.48 -13.18
CA ILE A 85 -4.51 -12.30 -14.06
C ILE A 85 -3.15 -11.59 -14.11
N GLY A 86 -2.99 -10.72 -15.12
CA GLY A 86 -1.79 -9.89 -15.25
C GLY A 86 -1.75 -8.75 -14.23
N LYS A 87 -0.54 -8.22 -13.98
CA LYS A 87 -0.30 -7.12 -13.03
C LYS A 87 -1.18 -5.90 -13.23
N GLY A 88 -1.46 -5.52 -14.49
CA GLY A 88 -2.32 -4.38 -14.80
C GLY A 88 -3.76 -4.56 -14.27
N ASP A 89 -4.34 -5.73 -14.49
CA ASP A 89 -5.68 -6.06 -14.02
C ASP A 89 -5.69 -6.27 -12.51
N ALA A 90 -4.65 -6.86 -11.93
CA ALA A 90 -4.52 -6.99 -10.48
C ALA A 90 -4.47 -5.65 -9.75
N VAL A 91 -3.71 -4.67 -10.27
CA VAL A 91 -3.69 -3.30 -9.72
C VAL A 91 -5.06 -2.63 -9.84
N LYS A 92 -5.78 -2.88 -10.93
CA LYS A 92 -7.15 -2.39 -11.10
C LYS A 92 -8.08 -3.01 -10.06
N THR A 93 -8.06 -4.34 -9.91
CA THR A 93 -8.82 -5.07 -8.90
C THR A 93 -8.50 -4.59 -7.49
N LEU A 94 -7.21 -4.42 -7.15
CA LEU A 94 -6.79 -3.88 -5.84
C LEU A 94 -7.50 -2.56 -5.54
N ARG A 95 -7.54 -1.63 -6.50
CA ARG A 95 -8.17 -0.32 -6.30
C ARG A 95 -9.70 -0.38 -6.25
N GLU A 96 -10.30 -1.12 -7.17
CA GLU A 96 -11.76 -1.21 -7.29
C GLU A 96 -12.40 -1.99 -6.13
N SER A 97 -11.64 -2.88 -5.49
CA SER A 97 -12.11 -3.71 -4.38
C SER A 97 -11.79 -3.16 -2.99
N ALA A 98 -11.11 -2.02 -2.86
CA ALA A 98 -10.72 -1.48 -1.56
C ALA A 98 -11.91 -1.20 -0.63
N GLN A 99 -12.99 -0.61 -1.15
CA GLN A 99 -14.21 -0.36 -0.36
C GLN A 99 -14.88 -1.65 0.11
N TYR A 100 -14.83 -2.70 -0.72
CA TYR A 100 -15.31 -4.02 -0.35
C TYR A 100 -14.47 -4.61 0.79
N GLY A 101 -13.14 -4.55 0.67
CA GLY A 101 -12.22 -5.04 1.70
C GLY A 101 -12.45 -4.37 3.06
N VAL A 102 -12.58 -3.04 3.08
CA VAL A 102 -12.88 -2.28 4.32
C VAL A 102 -14.22 -2.69 4.93
N ALA A 103 -15.24 -2.94 4.11
CA ALA A 103 -16.55 -3.34 4.61
C ALA A 103 -16.59 -4.79 5.12
N MET A 104 -15.84 -5.69 4.49
CA MET A 104 -15.87 -7.13 4.78
C MET A 104 -14.89 -7.57 5.85
N PHE A 105 -13.72 -6.91 5.92
CA PHE A 105 -12.63 -7.25 6.83
C PHE A 105 -12.13 -5.98 7.56
N PRO A 106 -12.99 -5.34 8.38
CA PRO A 106 -12.54 -4.30 9.29
C PRO A 106 -11.68 -4.92 10.41
N ASP A 107 -10.74 -4.14 10.94
CA ASP A 107 -9.88 -4.52 12.08
C ASP A 107 -10.48 -4.05 13.43
#